data_AF-A0A1M6FIY6-F1
#
_entry.id   AF-A0A1M6FIY6-F1
#
_cell.length_a   1.000
_cell.length_b   1.000
_cell.length_c   1.000
_cell.angle_alpha   90.00
_cell.angle_beta   90.00
_cell.angle_gamma   90.00
#
_symmetry.space_group_name_H-M   'P 1'
#
loop_
_entity.id
_entity.type
_entity.pdbx_description
1 polymer ?
#
loop_
_entity_poly.entity_id
_entity_poly.type
_entity_poly.pdbx_seq_one_letter_code
_entity_poly.pdbx_strand_id
1 'polypeptide(L)'
;MSEDELEHMMLCALAEHHRTYRCSEWRYIRAFKEKKPVQKQLLDSLLREFSVARTINSKTKENVRENCHSWAEKIPTNCNEPGWKQVLERAKKQGVQFRKKTKSGSQSETFFVSGMTKVMWFATQYQWPMFDTYTARALGIPQGKPALERARLFYKSLEVREYSKTHQAIQSKCNSIGEWAKAERVMDKFLMYQGSKNLASNSVSQTISDSKDYLALLPKEEANTLVRTAQEISNQEEVKQFLRI
;
A
#
# COMPACT_ATOMS: atom_id res chain seq x y z
N MET A 1 -19.21 -1.50 -13.04
CA MET A 1 -18.80 -2.78 -12.43
C MET A 1 -20.05 -3.54 -12.05
N SER A 2 -20.18 -4.82 -12.41
CA SER A 2 -21.31 -5.65 -11.95
C SER A 2 -21.12 -6.06 -10.48
N GLU A 3 -22.17 -6.56 -9.83
CA GLU A 3 -22.07 -7.06 -8.44
C GLU A 3 -21.13 -8.28 -8.37
N ASP A 4 -21.23 -9.22 -9.31
CA ASP A 4 -20.33 -10.38 -9.41
C ASP A 4 -18.86 -9.94 -9.59
N GLU A 5 -18.62 -8.91 -10.40
CA GLU A 5 -17.28 -8.39 -10.64
C GLU A 5 -16.71 -7.72 -9.38
N LEU A 6 -17.55 -7.01 -8.62
CA LEU A 6 -17.18 -6.40 -7.34
C LEU A 6 -16.83 -7.46 -6.29
N GLU A 7 -17.68 -8.47 -6.12
CA GLU A 7 -17.44 -9.60 -5.23
C GLU A 7 -16.12 -10.30 -5.58
N HIS A 8 -15.92 -10.59 -6.86
CA HIS A 8 -14.73 -11.29 -7.32
C HIS A 8 -13.45 -10.49 -7.07
N MET A 9 -13.47 -9.18 -7.34
CA MET A 9 -12.32 -8.31 -7.06
C MET A 9 -12.04 -8.17 -5.58
N MET A 10 -13.08 -8.11 -4.74
CA MET A 10 -12.92 -8.05 -3.29
C MET A 10 -12.30 -9.34 -2.75
N LEU A 11 -12.71 -10.49 -3.28
CA LEU A 11 -12.10 -11.77 -2.95
C LEU A 11 -10.62 -11.80 -3.35
N CYS A 12 -10.27 -11.34 -4.55
CA CYS A 12 -8.86 -11.25 -4.97
C CYS A 12 -8.06 -10.32 -4.05
N ALA A 13 -8.62 -9.16 -3.68
CA ALA A 13 -7.98 -8.20 -2.78
C ALA A 13 -7.72 -8.81 -1.40
N LEU A 14 -8.70 -9.53 -0.84
CA LEU A 14 -8.59 -10.16 0.46
C LEU A 14 -7.64 -11.37 0.45
N ALA A 15 -7.71 -12.21 -0.59
CA ALA A 15 -6.83 -13.36 -0.78
C ALA A 15 -5.38 -12.94 -0.97
N GLU A 16 -5.12 -11.91 -1.78
CA GLU A 16 -3.78 -11.37 -1.96
C GLU A 16 -3.25 -10.72 -0.69
N HIS A 17 -4.08 -9.97 0.04
CA HIS A 17 -3.69 -9.41 1.34
C HIS A 17 -3.33 -10.51 2.34
N HIS A 18 -4.13 -11.58 2.39
CA HIS A 18 -3.85 -12.73 3.23
C HIS A 18 -2.52 -13.42 2.85
N ARG A 19 -2.29 -13.61 1.54
CA ARG A 19 -1.07 -14.19 0.99
C ARG A 19 0.16 -13.35 1.34
N THR A 20 0.13 -12.04 1.05
CA THR A 20 1.27 -11.15 1.33
C THR A 20 1.50 -11.02 2.82
N TYR A 21 0.45 -11.00 3.65
CA TYR A 21 0.58 -11.05 5.09
C TYR A 21 1.36 -12.27 5.57
N ARG A 22 0.95 -13.48 5.16
CA ARG A 22 1.59 -14.73 5.58
C ARG A 22 3.03 -14.88 5.08
N CYS A 23 3.33 -14.38 3.88
CA CYS A 23 4.64 -14.56 3.28
C CYS A 23 5.66 -13.50 3.71
N SER A 24 5.32 -12.21 3.58
CA SER A 24 6.30 -11.14 3.67
C SER A 24 5.90 -9.96 4.54
N GLU A 25 4.65 -9.50 4.52
CA GLU A 25 4.23 -8.32 5.29
C GLU A 25 4.36 -8.56 6.80
N TRP A 26 4.09 -9.78 7.28
CA TRP A 26 4.25 -10.12 8.70
C TRP A 26 5.66 -9.82 9.24
N ARG A 27 6.70 -10.10 8.43
CA ARG A 27 8.10 -9.84 8.84
C ARG A 27 8.33 -8.36 9.07
N TYR A 28 7.76 -7.52 8.20
CA TYR A 28 7.86 -6.07 8.32
C TYR A 28 7.01 -5.57 9.49
N ILE A 29 5.72 -5.92 9.55
CA ILE A 29 4.80 -5.51 10.64
C ILE A 29 5.39 -5.84 12.01
N ARG A 30 5.95 -7.04 12.18
CA ARG A 30 6.62 -7.44 13.42
C ARG A 30 7.79 -6.52 13.75
N ALA A 31 8.67 -6.26 12.79
CA ALA A 31 9.79 -5.35 13.00
C ALA A 31 9.38 -3.91 13.30
N PHE A 32 8.21 -3.46 12.82
CA PHE A 32 7.62 -2.16 13.18
C PHE A 32 7.06 -2.14 14.61
N LYS A 33 6.63 -3.30 15.16
CA LYS A 33 6.16 -3.43 16.55
C LYS A 33 7.32 -3.59 17.55
N GLU A 34 8.44 -4.16 17.13
CA GLU A 34 9.61 -4.33 18.00
C GLU A 34 10.25 -2.96 18.31
N LYS A 35 10.52 -2.67 19.60
CA LYS A 35 11.29 -1.49 20.05
C LYS A 35 12.79 -1.65 19.75
N LYS A 36 13.12 -2.08 18.54
CA LYS A 36 14.49 -2.32 18.08
C LYS A 36 14.87 -1.29 17.01
N PRO A 37 16.18 -1.00 16.86
CA PRO A 37 16.68 -0.21 15.76
C PRO A 37 16.27 -0.82 14.41
N VAL A 38 16.01 0.03 13.42
CA VAL A 38 15.69 -0.40 12.07
C VAL A 38 16.89 -1.12 11.47
N GLN A 39 16.78 -2.43 11.26
CA GLN A 39 17.84 -3.20 10.64
C GLN A 39 17.99 -2.82 9.17
N LYS A 40 19.21 -2.44 8.77
CA LYS A 40 19.55 -2.04 7.40
C LYS A 40 19.07 -3.05 6.36
N GLN A 41 19.36 -4.33 6.59
CA GLN A 41 19.00 -5.44 5.69
C GLN A 41 17.49 -5.61 5.54
N LEU A 42 16.72 -5.38 6.60
CA LEU A 42 15.26 -5.47 6.56
C LEU A 42 14.65 -4.32 5.77
N LEU A 43 15.16 -3.09 5.99
CA LEU A 43 14.78 -1.93 5.19
C LEU A 43 15.13 -2.16 3.72
N ASP A 44 16.32 -2.67 3.40
CA ASP A 44 16.72 -3.02 2.03
C ASP A 44 15.79 -4.05 1.39
N SER A 45 15.44 -5.09 2.14
CA SER A 45 14.52 -6.14 1.66
C SER A 45 13.15 -5.56 1.34
N LEU A 46 12.61 -4.70 2.23
CA LEU A 46 11.34 -4.00 2.02
C LEU A 46 11.39 -3.11 0.76
N LEU A 47 12.44 -2.31 0.62
CA LEU A 47 12.59 -1.40 -0.51
C LEU A 47 12.71 -2.17 -1.85
N ARG A 48 13.38 -3.34 -1.84
CA ARG A 48 13.52 -4.21 -3.02
C ARG A 48 12.23 -4.95 -3.35
N GLU A 49 11.65 -5.64 -2.38
CA GLU A 49 10.45 -6.47 -2.54
C GLU A 49 9.25 -5.65 -3.05
N PHE A 50 9.01 -4.48 -2.46
CA PHE A 50 7.91 -3.61 -2.88
C PHE A 50 8.29 -2.66 -4.03
N SER A 51 9.46 -2.87 -4.64
CA SER A 51 9.97 -2.08 -5.77
C SER A 51 9.83 -0.58 -5.52
N VAL A 52 10.26 -0.12 -4.34
CA VAL A 52 10.24 1.29 -3.98
C VAL A 52 11.04 2.05 -5.04
N ALA A 53 10.37 3.03 -5.66
CA ALA A 53 10.95 3.89 -6.67
C ALA A 53 11.35 3.16 -7.98
N ARG A 54 10.58 2.16 -8.42
CA ARG A 54 10.81 1.39 -9.67
C ARG A 54 11.07 2.25 -10.92
N THR A 55 10.43 3.42 -11.03
CA THR A 55 10.45 4.32 -12.19
C THR A 55 11.59 5.35 -12.20
N ILE A 56 12.38 5.46 -11.12
CA ILE A 56 13.55 6.33 -11.10
C ILE A 56 14.80 5.57 -11.53
N ASN A 57 15.76 6.28 -12.13
CA ASN A 57 17.02 5.67 -12.57
C ASN A 57 17.80 5.05 -11.38
N SER A 58 18.69 4.11 -11.68
CA SER A 58 19.47 3.36 -10.69
C SER A 58 20.22 4.24 -9.68
N LYS A 59 20.77 5.38 -10.13
CA LYS A 59 21.48 6.32 -9.27
C LYS A 59 20.57 7.02 -8.25
N THR A 60 19.36 7.40 -8.67
CA THR A 60 18.37 8.00 -7.76
C THR A 60 17.79 6.93 -6.81
N LYS A 61 17.64 5.67 -7.25
CA LYS A 61 17.25 4.55 -6.36
C LYS A 61 18.25 4.37 -5.22
N GLU A 62 19.54 4.41 -5.55
CA GLU A 62 20.61 4.29 -4.57
C GLU A 62 20.58 5.47 -3.59
N ASN A 63 20.46 6.71 -4.08
CA ASN A 63 20.31 7.88 -3.20
C ASN A 63 19.07 7.80 -2.28
N VAL A 64 17.93 7.27 -2.76
CA VAL A 64 16.74 7.08 -1.92
C VAL A 64 17.00 6.04 -0.84
N ARG A 65 17.68 4.93 -1.18
CA ARG A 65 18.08 3.90 -0.21
C ARG A 65 19.05 4.45 0.82
N GLU A 66 20.10 5.14 0.38
CA GLU A 66 21.09 5.81 1.24
C GLU A 66 20.43 6.82 2.19
N ASN A 67 19.47 7.61 1.71
CA ASN A 67 18.71 8.53 2.57
C ASN A 67 17.86 7.77 3.59
N CYS A 68 17.14 6.72 3.19
CA CYS A 68 16.38 5.87 4.11
C CYS A 68 17.29 5.20 5.15
N HIS A 69 18.49 4.75 4.76
CA HIS A 69 19.49 4.20 5.66
C HIS A 69 20.02 5.24 6.64
N SER A 70 20.39 6.43 6.15
CA SER A 70 20.82 7.53 7.02
C SER A 70 19.73 7.92 8.01
N TRP A 71 18.45 7.85 7.61
CA TRP A 71 17.34 8.09 8.52
C TRP A 71 17.21 6.99 9.58
N ALA A 72 17.37 5.73 9.19
CA ALA A 72 17.34 4.56 10.07
C ALA A 72 18.49 4.56 11.09
N GLU A 73 19.72 4.90 10.67
CA GLU A 73 20.92 4.96 11.51
C GLU A 73 20.87 6.11 12.53
N LYS A 74 20.14 7.19 12.21
CA LYS A 74 19.98 8.36 13.09
C LYS A 74 18.84 8.22 14.10
N ILE A 75 18.16 7.08 14.17
CA ILE A 75 17.15 6.81 15.20
C ILE A 75 17.92 6.41 16.47
N PRO A 76 17.82 7.16 17.58
CA PRO A 76 18.47 6.77 18.81
C PRO A 76 17.89 5.44 19.32
N THR A 77 18.76 4.53 19.76
CA THR A 77 18.41 3.21 20.31
C THR A 77 17.66 3.26 21.64
N ASN A 78 17.69 4.41 22.33
CA ASN A 78 17.17 4.59 23.70
C ASN A 78 15.79 5.26 23.74
N CYS A 79 15.04 5.22 22.64
CA CYS A 79 13.72 5.85 22.58
C CYS A 79 12.63 4.86 23.01
N ASN A 80 11.71 5.31 23.86
CA ASN A 80 10.49 4.57 24.20
C ASN A 80 9.52 4.38 23.01
N GLU A 81 9.83 4.97 21.85
CA GLU A 81 9.06 4.89 20.61
C GLU A 81 9.71 3.96 19.59
N PRO A 82 8.93 3.15 18.84
CA PRO A 82 9.46 2.32 17.76
C PRO A 82 10.26 3.15 16.76
N GLY A 83 11.47 2.72 16.41
CA GLY A 83 12.39 3.54 15.59
C GLY A 83 11.79 3.97 14.25
N TRP A 84 10.97 3.12 13.66
CA TRP A 84 10.23 3.41 12.45
C TRP A 84 9.21 4.57 12.57
N LYS A 85 8.63 4.81 13.74
CA LYS A 85 7.77 5.99 14.01
C LYS A 85 8.58 7.29 13.88
N GLN A 86 9.86 7.26 14.20
CA GLN A 86 10.74 8.43 14.07
C GLN A 86 11.18 8.66 12.62
N VAL A 87 11.42 7.59 11.86
CA VAL A 87 11.62 7.68 10.39
C VAL A 87 10.39 8.30 9.73
N LEU A 88 9.19 7.91 10.19
CA LEU A 88 7.91 8.46 9.74
C LEU A 88 7.79 9.97 10.03
N GLU A 89 8.04 10.38 11.28
CA GLU A 89 7.97 11.79 11.68
C GLU A 89 9.04 12.64 10.99
N ARG A 90 10.23 12.09 10.74
CA ARG A 90 11.26 12.78 9.92
C ARG A 90 10.83 12.89 8.47
N ALA A 91 10.24 11.86 7.87
CA ALA A 91 9.74 11.89 6.50
C ALA A 91 8.59 12.92 6.34
N LYS A 92 7.69 13.02 7.33
CA LYS A 92 6.64 14.04 7.40
C LYS A 92 7.21 15.45 7.55
N LYS A 93 8.13 15.68 8.50
CA LYS A 93 8.76 16.99 8.74
C LYS A 93 9.61 17.47 7.55
N GLN A 94 10.20 16.55 6.79
CA GLN A 94 10.98 16.85 5.58
C GLN A 94 10.12 16.85 4.30
N GLY A 95 8.79 16.75 4.43
CA GLY A 95 7.83 16.95 3.34
C GLY A 95 7.86 15.89 2.24
N VAL A 96 8.40 14.68 2.48
CA VAL A 96 8.56 13.66 1.42
C VAL A 96 9.35 14.20 0.20
N GLN A 97 10.26 15.14 0.43
CA GLN A 97 11.02 15.80 -0.62
C GLN A 97 12.42 15.19 -0.72
N PHE A 98 12.60 14.24 -1.64
CA PHE A 98 13.94 13.75 -1.95
C PHE A 98 14.65 14.75 -2.85
N ARG A 99 15.78 15.29 -2.38
CA ARG A 99 16.63 16.19 -3.17
C ARG A 99 17.44 15.38 -4.18
N LYS A 100 17.20 15.60 -5.47
CA LYS A 100 18.11 15.15 -6.53
C LYS A 100 19.24 16.17 -6.65
N LYS A 101 20.51 15.76 -6.42
CA LYS A 101 21.66 16.58 -6.81
C LYS A 101 21.82 16.51 -8.33
N THR A 102 21.53 17.60 -9.03
CA THR A 102 21.90 17.81 -10.44
C THR A 102 23.40 18.12 -10.51
N LYS A 103 24.06 17.77 -11.63
CA LYS A 103 25.51 18.00 -11.84
C LYS A 103 25.92 19.48 -11.79
N SER A 104 24.96 20.41 -11.84
CA SER A 104 25.20 21.85 -11.95
C SER A 104 25.02 22.66 -10.65
N GLY A 105 24.73 22.02 -9.51
CA GLY A 105 24.59 22.73 -8.22
C GLY A 105 23.40 23.68 -8.11
N SER A 106 22.64 23.91 -9.18
CA SER A 106 21.44 24.75 -9.21
C SER A 106 20.16 23.90 -9.20
N GLN A 107 19.32 24.20 -8.22
CA GLN A 107 17.97 23.69 -7.94
C GLN A 107 17.86 22.18 -7.64
N SER A 108 17.66 21.87 -6.36
CA SER A 108 17.19 20.56 -5.92
C SER A 108 15.71 20.41 -6.26
N GLU A 109 15.39 19.74 -7.37
CA GLU A 109 14.02 19.28 -7.61
C GLU A 109 13.61 18.34 -6.46
N THR A 110 12.46 18.65 -5.86
CA THR A 110 11.87 17.90 -4.76
C THR A 110 10.87 16.90 -5.32
N PHE A 111 11.21 15.62 -5.23
CA PHE A 111 10.36 14.55 -5.77
C PHE A 111 9.52 13.91 -4.68
N PHE A 112 8.21 13.88 -4.88
CA PHE A 112 7.32 12.97 -4.15
C PHE A 112 7.56 11.54 -4.66
N VAL A 113 8.21 10.73 -3.84
CA VAL A 113 8.51 9.33 -4.21
C VAL A 113 7.34 8.46 -3.75
N SER A 114 6.61 7.86 -4.69
CA SER A 114 5.58 6.82 -4.42
C SER A 114 6.11 5.64 -3.60
N GLY A 115 7.43 5.50 -3.51
CA GLY A 115 8.09 4.58 -2.59
C GLY A 115 7.98 4.96 -1.12
N MET A 116 7.84 6.24 -0.76
CA MET A 116 7.67 6.66 0.64
C MET A 116 6.25 6.37 1.12
N THR A 117 5.23 6.53 0.29
CA THR A 117 3.87 6.09 0.65
C THR A 117 3.82 4.59 0.90
N LYS A 118 4.67 3.78 0.25
CA LYS A 118 4.88 2.35 0.56
C LYS A 118 5.62 2.11 1.87
N VAL A 119 6.64 2.90 2.21
CA VAL A 119 7.30 2.80 3.52
C VAL A 119 6.33 3.21 4.64
N MET A 120 5.57 4.30 4.44
CA MET A 120 4.49 4.74 5.31
C MET A 120 3.40 3.67 5.43
N TRP A 121 3.07 3.00 4.32
CA TRP A 121 2.14 1.88 4.28
C TRP A 121 2.53 0.84 5.34
N PHE A 122 3.79 0.45 5.46
CA PHE A 122 4.22 -0.48 6.52
C PHE A 122 4.39 0.18 7.90
N ALA A 123 4.76 1.46 7.93
CA ALA A 123 5.17 2.15 9.14
C ALA A 123 4.04 2.75 9.98
N THR A 124 2.92 3.19 9.40
CA THR A 124 1.88 3.90 10.14
C THR A 124 1.02 3.01 11.04
N GLN A 125 1.32 1.71 11.16
CA GLN A 125 0.48 0.77 11.91
C GLN A 125 -1.01 0.98 11.59
N TYR A 126 -1.35 1.01 10.29
CA TYR A 126 -2.70 1.11 9.71
C TYR A 126 -3.18 2.55 9.42
N GLN A 127 -4.24 2.68 8.61
CA GLN A 127 -4.96 3.93 8.27
C GLN A 127 -4.42 4.85 7.16
N TRP A 128 -3.26 4.60 6.55
CA TRP A 128 -2.79 5.45 5.45
C TRP A 128 -2.90 4.74 4.08
N PRO A 129 -3.82 5.17 3.19
CA PRO A 129 -3.97 4.56 1.87
C PRO A 129 -2.74 4.81 0.99
N MET A 130 -2.34 3.77 0.26
CA MET A 130 -1.17 3.80 -0.60
C MET A 130 -1.45 4.55 -1.91
N PHE A 131 -0.77 5.67 -2.11
CA PHE A 131 -0.68 6.27 -3.44
C PHE A 131 0.35 5.54 -4.29
N ASP A 132 -0.10 4.98 -5.41
CA ASP A 132 0.74 4.54 -6.52
C ASP A 132 0.09 4.84 -7.88
N THR A 133 0.69 4.34 -8.97
CA THR A 133 0.16 4.61 -10.33
C THR A 133 -1.14 3.87 -10.62
N TYR A 134 -1.34 2.68 -10.05
CA TYR A 134 -2.55 1.89 -10.24
C TYR A 134 -3.69 2.43 -9.39
N THR A 135 -3.46 2.72 -8.10
CA THR A 135 -4.48 3.31 -7.23
C THR A 135 -4.91 4.69 -7.72
N ALA A 136 -3.98 5.49 -8.22
CA ALA A 136 -4.31 6.76 -8.87
C ALA A 136 -5.13 6.58 -10.16
N ARG A 137 -4.83 5.57 -10.96
CA ARG A 137 -5.58 5.28 -12.18
C ARG A 137 -6.99 4.78 -11.87
N ALA A 138 -7.16 3.95 -10.85
CA ALA A 138 -8.49 3.51 -10.40
C ALA A 138 -9.40 4.70 -10.07
N LEU A 139 -8.84 5.76 -9.47
CA LEU A 139 -9.57 6.98 -9.17
C LEU A 139 -9.65 7.98 -10.34
N GLY A 140 -9.21 7.60 -11.55
CA GLY A 140 -9.30 8.45 -12.75
C GLY A 140 -8.30 9.62 -12.79
N ILE A 141 -7.20 9.56 -12.04
CA ILE A 141 -6.25 10.68 -11.95
C ILE A 141 -5.33 10.71 -13.19
N PRO A 142 -5.28 11.83 -13.93
CA PRO A 142 -4.48 11.93 -15.16
C PRO A 142 -2.98 11.69 -14.94
N GLN A 143 -2.35 10.97 -15.87
CA GLN A 143 -0.92 10.67 -15.81
C GLN A 143 -0.02 11.85 -16.16
N GLY A 144 -0.51 12.83 -16.94
CA GLY A 144 0.27 13.98 -17.39
C GLY A 144 0.58 15.03 -16.32
N LYS A 145 0.08 14.87 -15.09
CA LYS A 145 0.31 15.80 -13.98
C LYS A 145 1.59 15.46 -13.18
N PRO A 146 2.26 16.45 -12.58
CA PRO A 146 3.37 16.21 -11.65
C PRO A 146 3.00 15.26 -10.50
N ALA A 147 3.95 14.46 -10.02
CA ALA A 147 3.69 13.41 -9.03
C ALA A 147 3.04 13.93 -7.72
N LEU A 148 3.49 15.09 -7.23
CA LEU A 148 2.92 15.71 -6.03
C LEU A 148 1.46 16.14 -6.24
N GLU A 149 1.16 16.72 -7.41
CA GLU A 149 -0.20 17.11 -7.74
C GLU A 149 -1.11 15.90 -7.87
N ARG A 150 -0.61 14.80 -8.47
CA ARG A 150 -1.32 13.53 -8.55
C ARG A 150 -1.61 12.93 -7.17
N ALA A 151 -0.65 12.97 -6.25
CA ALA A 151 -0.85 12.51 -4.88
C ALA A 151 -1.90 13.36 -4.14
N ARG A 152 -1.88 14.69 -4.32
CA ARG A 152 -2.90 15.59 -3.76
C ARG A 152 -4.29 15.29 -4.30
N LEU A 153 -4.42 15.09 -5.62
CA LEU A 153 -5.67 14.71 -6.26
C LEU A 153 -6.17 13.34 -5.78
N PHE A 154 -5.25 12.41 -5.50
CA PHE A 154 -5.58 11.10 -4.95
C PHE A 154 -6.23 11.21 -3.58
N TYR A 155 -5.58 11.85 -2.62
CA TYR A 155 -6.13 11.99 -1.28
C TYR A 155 -7.44 12.81 -1.28
N LYS A 156 -7.54 13.84 -2.12
CA LYS A 156 -8.80 14.59 -2.32
C LYS A 156 -9.91 13.69 -2.88
N SER A 157 -9.59 12.81 -3.84
CA SER A 157 -10.58 11.90 -4.41
C SER A 157 -11.06 10.87 -3.40
N LEU A 158 -10.17 10.37 -2.53
CA LEU A 158 -10.55 9.48 -1.43
C LEU A 158 -11.51 10.17 -0.45
N GLU A 159 -11.22 11.42 -0.08
CA GLU A 159 -12.09 12.21 0.82
C GLU A 159 -13.49 12.42 0.22
N VAL A 160 -13.57 12.86 -1.05
CA VAL A 160 -14.84 13.09 -1.76
C VAL A 160 -15.68 11.82 -1.87
N ARG A 161 -15.03 10.66 -1.98
CA ARG A 161 -15.71 9.35 -2.07
C ARG A 161 -16.06 8.76 -0.69
N GLU A 162 -15.89 9.52 0.39
CA GLU A 162 -16.15 9.06 1.75
C GLU A 162 -15.30 7.85 2.18
N TYR A 163 -14.03 7.80 1.76
CA TYR A 163 -13.08 6.72 2.09
C TYR A 163 -13.11 6.31 3.57
N SER A 164 -13.26 7.26 4.50
CA SER A 164 -13.34 6.99 5.93
C SER A 164 -14.53 6.09 6.30
N LYS A 165 -15.71 6.33 5.72
CA LYS A 165 -16.91 5.50 5.97
C LYS A 165 -16.74 4.11 5.37
N THR A 166 -16.26 4.03 4.13
CA THR A 166 -15.99 2.74 3.46
C THR A 166 -14.92 1.94 4.21
N HIS A 167 -13.86 2.61 4.68
CA HIS A 167 -12.81 1.99 5.49
C HIS A 167 -13.40 1.38 6.76
N GLN A 168 -14.24 2.12 7.49
CA GLN A 168 -14.91 1.61 8.69
C GLN A 168 -15.82 0.41 8.39
N ALA A 169 -16.61 0.47 7.31
CA ALA A 169 -17.48 -0.62 6.87
C ALA A 169 -16.66 -1.88 6.59
N ILE A 170 -15.59 -1.78 5.81
CA ILE A 170 -14.68 -2.89 5.52
C ILE A 170 -13.99 -3.38 6.80
N GLN A 171 -13.49 -2.47 7.64
CA GLN A 171 -12.74 -2.83 8.85
C GLN A 171 -13.61 -3.61 9.83
N SER A 172 -14.91 -3.29 9.93
CA SER A 172 -15.85 -4.03 10.75
C SER A 172 -15.93 -5.52 10.36
N LYS A 173 -15.88 -5.83 9.05
CA LYS A 173 -15.87 -7.19 8.53
C LYS A 173 -14.51 -7.84 8.66
N CYS A 174 -13.44 -7.11 8.42
CA CYS A 174 -12.08 -7.63 8.61
C CYS A 174 -11.80 -8.00 10.08
N ASN A 175 -12.36 -7.28 11.05
CA ASN A 175 -12.17 -7.57 12.48
C ASN A 175 -12.67 -8.98 12.88
N SER A 176 -13.61 -9.59 12.13
CA SER A 176 -14.15 -10.92 12.45
C SER A 176 -13.22 -12.07 12.04
N ILE A 177 -12.23 -11.81 11.17
CA ILE A 177 -11.34 -12.85 10.61
C ILE A 177 -9.89 -12.76 11.09
N GLY A 178 -9.55 -11.71 11.83
CA GLY A 178 -8.29 -11.60 12.56
C GLY A 178 -7.58 -10.25 12.40
N GLU A 179 -6.64 -9.97 13.31
CA GLU A 179 -5.90 -8.70 13.33
C GLU A 179 -5.11 -8.41 12.04
N TRP A 180 -4.78 -9.45 11.28
CA TRP A 180 -4.07 -9.36 10.02
C TRP A 180 -4.91 -8.67 8.93
N ALA A 181 -6.23 -8.81 8.97
CA ALA A 181 -7.13 -8.26 7.97
C ALA A 181 -7.36 -6.78 8.25
N LYS A 182 -6.82 -5.93 7.39
CA LYS A 182 -6.83 -4.48 7.55
C LYS A 182 -7.47 -3.83 6.35
N ALA A 183 -8.48 -3.00 6.61
CA ALA A 183 -9.32 -2.44 5.57
C ALA A 183 -8.52 -1.63 4.55
N GLU A 184 -7.57 -0.79 5.00
CA GLU A 184 -6.76 0.00 4.07
C GLU A 184 -5.94 -0.87 3.12
N ARG A 185 -5.48 -2.05 3.57
CA ARG A 185 -4.73 -2.99 2.73
C ARG A 185 -5.61 -3.61 1.68
N VAL A 186 -6.78 -4.08 2.09
CA VAL A 186 -7.78 -4.66 1.18
C VAL A 186 -8.22 -3.61 0.15
N MET A 187 -8.49 -2.38 0.57
CA MET A 187 -8.83 -1.27 -0.31
C MET A 187 -7.70 -0.92 -1.29
N ASP A 188 -6.46 -0.87 -0.83
CA ASP A 188 -5.32 -0.60 -1.70
C ASP A 188 -5.13 -1.69 -2.76
N LYS A 189 -5.28 -2.97 -2.37
CA LYS A 189 -5.26 -4.12 -3.30
C LYS A 189 -6.40 -4.04 -4.30
N PHE A 190 -7.60 -3.73 -3.84
CA PHE A 190 -8.75 -3.51 -4.72
C PHE A 190 -8.48 -2.40 -5.75
N LEU A 191 -8.04 -1.23 -5.30
CA LEU A 191 -7.74 -0.10 -6.17
C LEU A 191 -6.58 -0.41 -7.13
N MET A 192 -5.57 -1.15 -6.68
CA MET A 192 -4.50 -1.62 -7.58
C MET A 192 -5.05 -2.51 -8.68
N TYR A 193 -5.92 -3.48 -8.34
CA TYR A 193 -6.57 -4.34 -9.32
C TYR A 193 -7.43 -3.56 -10.30
N GLN A 194 -8.28 -2.65 -9.79
CA GLN A 194 -9.12 -1.80 -10.63
C GLN A 194 -8.29 -0.97 -11.60
N GLY A 195 -7.21 -0.35 -11.12
CA GLY A 195 -6.29 0.44 -11.94
C GLY A 195 -5.48 -0.39 -12.93
N SER A 196 -5.39 -1.70 -12.75
CA SER A 196 -4.69 -2.61 -13.66
C SER A 196 -5.55 -3.14 -14.81
N LYS A 197 -6.89 -3.10 -14.71
CA LYS A 197 -7.82 -3.68 -15.71
C LYS A 197 -7.58 -3.25 -17.16
N ASN A 198 -7.19 -2.00 -17.36
CA ASN A 198 -6.96 -1.45 -18.71
C ASN A 198 -5.50 -1.55 -19.17
N LEU A 199 -4.65 -2.27 -18.44
CA LEU A 199 -3.25 -2.53 -18.79
C LEU A 199 -3.09 -4.00 -19.13
N ALA A 200 -3.00 -4.31 -20.43
CA ALA A 200 -2.78 -5.64 -21.00
C ALA A 200 -3.56 -6.78 -20.30
N SER A 201 -4.53 -7.36 -21.02
CA SER A 201 -5.44 -8.44 -20.60
C SER A 201 -4.85 -9.55 -19.71
N ASN A 202 -3.54 -9.81 -19.79
CA ASN A 202 -2.86 -10.82 -19.00
C ASN A 202 -2.76 -10.51 -17.49
N SER A 203 -2.83 -9.25 -17.05
CA SER A 203 -2.56 -8.92 -15.63
C SER A 203 -3.70 -9.28 -14.67
N VAL A 204 -4.96 -9.03 -15.07
CA VAL A 204 -6.13 -9.29 -14.23
C VAL A 204 -6.53 -10.75 -14.25
N SER A 205 -6.53 -11.40 -15.42
CA SER A 205 -6.80 -12.83 -15.52
C SER A 205 -5.76 -13.66 -14.76
N GLN A 206 -4.48 -13.28 -14.80
CA GLN A 206 -3.45 -13.94 -14.01
C GLN A 206 -3.67 -13.76 -12.52
N THR A 207 -3.95 -12.54 -12.06
CA THR A 207 -4.28 -12.27 -10.65
C THR A 207 -5.44 -13.13 -10.15
N ILE A 208 -6.49 -13.24 -10.98
CA ILE A 208 -7.66 -14.04 -10.67
C ILE A 208 -7.29 -15.51 -10.56
N SER A 209 -6.48 -16.01 -11.49
CA SER A 209 -5.95 -17.38 -11.45
C SER A 209 -5.14 -17.60 -10.18
N ASP A 210 -4.17 -16.74 -9.90
CA ASP A 210 -3.29 -16.81 -8.73
C ASP A 210 -4.09 -16.79 -7.42
N SER A 211 -5.16 -16.00 -7.35
CA SER A 211 -6.04 -15.93 -6.19
C SER A 211 -6.84 -17.22 -6.00
N LYS A 212 -7.32 -17.82 -7.09
CA LYS A 212 -8.02 -19.12 -7.05
C LYS A 212 -7.08 -20.25 -6.64
N ASP A 213 -5.90 -20.30 -7.24
CA ASP A 213 -4.87 -21.29 -6.93
C ASP A 213 -4.44 -21.17 -5.48
N TYR A 214 -4.27 -19.94 -4.99
CA TYR A 214 -3.97 -19.68 -3.60
C TYR A 214 -5.09 -20.15 -2.65
N LEU A 215 -6.35 -19.84 -2.93
CA LEU A 215 -7.48 -20.29 -2.12
C LEU A 215 -7.59 -21.82 -2.07
N ALA A 216 -7.26 -22.50 -3.17
CA ALA A 216 -7.25 -23.97 -3.24
C ALA A 216 -6.16 -24.62 -2.37
N LEU A 217 -5.10 -23.88 -2.05
CA LEU A 217 -4.01 -24.33 -1.18
C LEU A 217 -4.28 -24.11 0.32
N LEU A 218 -5.33 -23.35 0.67
CA LEU A 218 -5.69 -23.06 2.06
C LEU A 218 -6.55 -24.18 2.67
N PRO A 219 -6.53 -24.34 4.01
CA PRO A 219 -7.54 -25.13 4.70
C PRO A 219 -8.94 -24.65 4.32
N LYS A 220 -9.87 -25.58 4.09
CA LYS A 220 -11.22 -25.29 3.57
C LYS A 220 -11.97 -24.26 4.41
N GLU A 221 -11.88 -24.35 5.73
CA GLU A 221 -12.51 -23.40 6.65
C GLU A 221 -11.96 -21.98 6.50
N GLU A 222 -10.65 -21.87 6.24
CA GLU A 222 -9.99 -20.58 6.05
C GLU A 222 -10.36 -19.98 4.69
N ALA A 223 -10.32 -20.77 3.62
CA ALA A 223 -10.75 -20.34 2.29
C ALA A 223 -12.23 -19.88 2.30
N ASN A 224 -13.13 -20.66 2.92
CA ASN A 224 -14.53 -20.29 3.07
C ASN A 224 -14.71 -19.00 3.87
N THR A 225 -13.88 -18.78 4.91
CA THR A 225 -13.91 -17.55 5.70
C THR A 225 -13.56 -16.34 4.84
N LEU A 226 -12.53 -16.43 4.00
CA LEU A 226 -12.16 -15.36 3.07
C LEU A 226 -13.27 -15.07 2.04
N VAL A 227 -13.86 -16.11 1.46
CA VAL A 227 -14.98 -15.98 0.51
C VAL A 227 -16.17 -15.29 1.16
N ARG A 228 -16.61 -15.75 2.33
CA ARG A 228 -17.73 -15.15 3.06
C ARG A 228 -17.46 -13.70 3.42
N THR A 229 -16.27 -13.38 3.92
CA THR A 229 -15.94 -11.99 4.28
C THR A 229 -15.88 -11.08 3.06
N ALA A 230 -15.38 -11.56 1.92
CA ALA A 230 -15.42 -10.79 0.68
C ALA A 230 -16.86 -10.49 0.23
N GLN A 231 -17.77 -11.46 0.35
CA GLN A 231 -19.21 -11.29 0.10
C GLN A 231 -19.84 -10.26 1.04
N GLU A 232 -19.60 -10.39 2.35
CA GLU A 232 -20.11 -9.47 3.35
C GLU A 232 -19.65 -8.03 3.11
N ILE A 233 -18.39 -7.85 2.71
CA ILE A 233 -17.82 -6.55 2.34
C ILE A 233 -18.50 -6.00 1.08
N SER A 234 -18.59 -6.79 0.01
CA SER A 234 -19.16 -6.34 -1.26
C SER A 234 -20.65 -6.03 -1.20
N ASN A 235 -21.35 -6.57 -0.19
CA ASN A 235 -22.74 -6.26 0.09
C ASN A 235 -22.96 -4.96 0.88
N GLN A 236 -21.90 -4.32 1.40
CA GLN A 236 -22.04 -3.03 2.09
C GLN A 236 -22.31 -1.90 1.07
N GLU A 237 -23.30 -1.07 1.36
CA GLU A 237 -23.71 0.02 0.46
C GLU A 237 -22.59 1.07 0.32
N GLU A 238 -21.86 1.35 1.39
CA GLU A 238 -20.70 2.27 1.39
C GLU A 238 -19.57 1.76 0.48
N VAL A 239 -19.44 0.44 0.36
CA VAL A 239 -18.45 -0.20 -0.53
C VAL A 239 -18.93 -0.11 -1.98
N LYS A 240 -20.21 -0.39 -2.23
CA LYS A 240 -20.82 -0.23 -3.57
C LYS A 240 -20.69 1.22 -4.05
N GLN A 241 -20.97 2.20 -3.20
CA GLN A 241 -20.87 3.63 -3.54
C GLN A 241 -19.43 4.08 -3.81
N PHE A 242 -18.47 3.64 -2.99
CA PHE A 242 -17.06 3.99 -3.17
C PHE A 242 -16.46 3.38 -4.45
N LEU A 243 -16.84 2.13 -4.77
CA LEU A 243 -16.20 1.30 -5.81
C LEU A 243 -16.94 1.24 -7.15
N ARG A 244 -18.17 1.75 -7.24
CA ARG A 244 -18.85 2.04 -8.53
C ARG A 244 -18.16 3.24 -9.20
N ILE A 245 -17.03 2.96 -9.85
CA ILE A 245 -16.29 3.86 -10.75
C ILE A 245 -16.63 3.51 -12.19
#